data_AF-A0A420FI48-F1
#
_entry.id   AF-A0A420FI48-F1
#
_cell.length_a   1.000
_cell.length_b   1.000
_cell.length_c   1.000
_cell.angle_alpha   90.00
_cell.angle_beta   90.00
_cell.angle_gamma   90.00
#
_symmetry.space_group_name_H-M   'P 1'
#
loop_
_entity.id
_entity.type
_entity.pdbx_description
1 polymer ?
#
loop_
_entity_poly.entity_id
_entity_poly.type
_entity_poly.pdbx_seq_one_letter_code
_entity_poly.pdbx_strand_id
1 'polypeptide(L)' 'MKRTLLLVLSVVIAVSMSACYSTHHGHSHGRGPKKMPPGQAKKYYGEQSARDFAPGQQKKKHRH' A
#
# COMPACT_ATOMS: atom_id res chain seq x y z
N MET A 1 -17.79 0.04 -41.70
CA MET A 1 -18.13 1.32 -41.03
C MET A 1 -18.47 1.11 -39.55
N LYS A 2 -19.69 0.69 -39.16
CA LYS A 2 -20.10 0.60 -37.73
C LYS A 2 -19.25 -0.35 -36.86
N ARG A 3 -18.90 -1.54 -37.39
CA ARG A 3 -18.03 -2.51 -36.68
C ARG A 3 -16.58 -2.03 -36.56
N THR A 4 -16.07 -1.37 -37.60
CA THR A 4 -14.74 -0.75 -37.59
C THR A 4 -14.69 0.41 -36.59
N LEU A 5 -15.74 1.22 -36.52
CA LEU A 5 -15.88 2.32 -35.56
C LEU A 5 -15.89 1.80 -34.11
N LEU A 6 -16.62 0.71 -33.85
CA LEU A 6 -16.66 0.06 -32.53
C LEU A 6 -15.30 -0.53 -32.13
N LEU A 7 -14.58 -1.15 -33.08
CA LEU A 7 -13.23 -1.68 -32.83
C LEU A 7 -12.26 -0.55 -32.48
N VAL A 8 -12.24 0.53 -33.27
CA VAL A 8 -11.38 1.69 -32.99
C VAL A 8 -11.71 2.31 -31.63
N LEU A 9 -12.99 2.45 -31.29
CA LEU A 9 -13.41 2.98 -30.00
C LEU A 9 -12.94 2.10 -28.83
N SER A 10 -13.06 0.78 -28.95
CA SER A 10 -12.62 -0.16 -27.91
C SER A 10 -11.12 -0.10 -27.63
N VAL A 11 -10.31 0.07 -28.68
CA VAL A 11 -8.84 0.18 -28.56
C VAL A 11 -8.43 1.47 -27.84
N VAL A 12 -9.09 2.59 -28.16
CA VAL A 12 -8.81 3.89 -27.51
C VAL A 12 -9.10 3.85 -26.01
N ILE A 13 -10.18 3.17 -25.60
CA ILE A 13 -10.55 3.01 -24.19
C ILE A 13 -9.55 2.11 -23.44
N ALA A 14 -9.09 1.02 -24.05
CA ALA A 14 -8.11 0.13 -23.42
C ALA A 14 -6.75 0.81 -23.18
N VAL A 15 -6.29 1.63 -24.14
CA VAL A 15 -5.02 2.37 -24.04
C VAL A 15 -5.10 3.44 -22.95
N SER A 16 -6.23 4.14 -22.82
CA SER A 16 -6.40 5.21 -21.81
C SER A 16 -6.42 4.68 -20.37
N MET A 17 -6.95 3.48 -20.12
CA MET A 17 -6.89 2.84 -18.80
C MET A 17 -5.48 2.41 -18.37
N SER A 18 -4.57 2.17 -19.33
CA SER A 18 -3.17 1.80 -19.03
C SER A 18 -2.36 2.96 -18.44
N ALA A 19 -2.77 4.21 -18.71
CA ALA A 19 -2.14 5.41 -18.16
C ALA A 19 -2.51 5.70 -16.70
N CYS A 20 -3.53 5.04 -16.15
CA CYS A 20 -3.95 5.18 -14.76
C CYS A 20 -3.14 4.30 -13.78
N TYR A 21 -1.88 3.97 -14.09
CA TYR A 21 -0.99 3.40 -13.09
C TYR A 21 -0.72 4.45 -12.01
N SER A 22 -1.44 4.34 -10.89
CA SER A 22 -1.14 5.09 -9.68
C SER A 22 0.21 4.61 -9.16
N THR A 23 1.28 5.30 -9.55
CA THR A 23 2.56 5.23 -8.85
C THR A 23 2.26 5.57 -7.39
N HIS A 24 2.18 4.56 -6.54
CA HIS A 24 2.20 4.73 -5.10
C HIS A 24 3.57 5.33 -4.76
N HIS A 25 3.67 6.66 -4.80
CA HIS A 25 4.74 7.40 -4.16
C HIS A 25 4.57 7.17 -2.66
N GLY A 26 5.14 6.07 -2.17
CA GLY A 26 5.25 5.77 -0.76
C GLY A 26 5.95 6.96 -0.11
N HIS A 27 5.19 7.73 0.66
CA HIS A 27 5.66 8.88 1.41
C HIS A 27 6.77 8.42 2.36
N SER A 28 8.03 8.53 1.92
CA SER A 28 9.20 8.06 2.67
C SER A 28 9.62 9.12 3.68
N HIS A 29 8.79 9.32 4.71
CA HIS A 29 9.22 10.01 5.92
C HIS A 29 9.79 8.97 6.88
N GLY A 30 11.12 8.84 6.94
CA GLY A 30 11.76 8.17 8.07
C GLY A 30 12.95 7.28 7.72
N ARG A 31 14.11 7.73 8.16
CA ARG A 31 15.44 7.10 8.14
C ARG A 31 15.40 5.61 8.55
N GLY A 32 15.85 4.71 7.67
CA GLY A 32 16.19 3.32 7.98
C GLY A 32 15.57 2.28 7.04
N PRO A 33 16.08 1.03 7.03
CA PRO A 33 15.53 -0.07 6.23
C PRO A 33 14.04 -0.23 6.56
N LYS A 34 13.20 -0.26 5.52
CA LYS A 34 11.73 -0.24 5.57
C LYS A 34 11.18 -1.23 6.61
N LYS A 35 10.93 -0.78 7.83
CA LYS A 35 10.14 -1.53 8.81
C LYS A 35 8.66 -1.30 8.52
N MET A 36 7.87 -2.35 8.61
CA MET A 36 6.42 -2.27 8.45
C MET A 36 5.85 -1.22 9.41
N PRO A 37 4.99 -0.29 8.96
CA PRO A 37 4.40 0.70 9.84
C PRO A 37 3.66 0.03 11.00
N PRO A 38 3.68 0.61 12.21
CA PRO A 38 3.14 -0.03 13.40
C PRO A 38 1.64 -0.38 13.26
N GLY A 39 0.87 0.45 12.55
CA GLY A 39 -0.54 0.16 12.25
C GLY A 39 -0.76 -1.03 11.31
N GLN A 40 0.16 -1.26 10.37
CA GLN A 40 0.11 -2.44 9.51
C GLN A 40 0.62 -3.69 10.26
N ALA A 41 1.71 -3.55 11.02
CA ALA A 41 2.27 -4.63 11.82
C ALA A 41 1.24 -5.17 12.82
N LYS A 42 0.55 -4.30 13.56
CA LYS A 42 -0.55 -4.67 14.46
C LYS A 42 -1.58 -5.57 13.78
N LYS A 43 -2.03 -5.20 12.57
CA LYS A 43 -3.02 -5.99 11.81
C LYS A 43 -2.44 -7.34 11.37
N TYR A 44 -1.22 -7.35 10.87
CA TYR A 44 -0.53 -8.56 10.42
C TYR A 44 -0.34 -9.57 11.56
N TYR A 45 0.03 -9.09 12.76
CA TYR A 45 0.23 -9.93 13.95
C TYR A 45 -1.06 -10.19 14.75
N GLY A 46 -2.21 -9.65 14.34
CA GLY A 46 -3.48 -9.83 15.05
C GLY A 46 -3.55 -9.17 16.44
N GLU A 47 -2.64 -8.23 16.74
CA GLU A 47 -2.59 -7.58 18.05
C GLU A 47 -3.62 -6.46 18.17
N GLN A 48 -4.11 -6.22 19.39
CA GLN A 48 -5.04 -5.12 19.66
C GLN A 48 -4.36 -3.76 19.85
N SER A 49 -3.03 -3.70 19.85
CA SER A 49 -2.26 -2.47 20.07
C SER A 49 -1.10 -2.34 19.08
N ALA A 50 -0.79 -1.12 18.63
CA ALA A 50 0.36 -0.85 17.77
C ALA A 50 1.58 -0.35 18.58
N ARG A 51 1.41 -0.23 19.91
CA ARG A 51 2.41 0.32 20.83
C ARG A 51 3.70 -0.51 20.82
N ASP A 52 3.57 -1.83 20.71
CA ASP A 52 4.70 -2.76 20.66
C ASP A 52 5.48 -2.73 19.34
N PHE A 53 4.92 -2.11 18.30
CA PHE A 53 5.57 -1.94 17.00
C PHE A 53 6.07 -0.50 16.79
N ALA A 54 5.77 0.43 17.70
CA ALA A 54 6.17 1.82 17.57
C ALA A 54 7.66 2.03 17.92
N PRO A 55 8.39 2.86 17.16
CA PRO A 55 9.79 3.16 17.45
C PRO A 55 9.93 3.89 18.79
N GLY A 56 10.93 3.50 19.59
CA GLY A 56 11.23 4.12 20.89
C GLY A 56 10.38 3.64 22.07
N GLN A 57 9.39 2.76 21.87
CA GLN A 57 8.64 2.15 22.98
C GLN A 57 9.45 1.02 23.64
N GLN A 58 9.66 1.11 24.96
CA GLN A 58 10.22 0.02 25.74
C GLN A 58 9.15 -1.05 25.98
N LYS A 59 9.35 -2.25 25.44
CA LYS A 59 8.45 -3.39 25.66
C LYS A 59 8.57 -3.86 27.10
N LYS A 60 7.52 -3.64 27.90
CA LYS A 60 7.40 -4.27 29.23
C LYS A 60 6.98 -5.73 29.03
N LYS A 61 7.95 -6.62 28.83
CA LYS A 61 7.68 -8.06 28.90
C LYS A 61 7.49 -8.44 30.37
N HIS A 62 6.26 -8.61 30.81
CA HIS A 62 5.99 -9.32 32.05
C HIS A 62 6.44 -10.77 31.84
N ARG A 63 7.53 -11.15 32.51
CA ARG A 63 8.01 -12.53 32.58
C ARG A 63 7.10 -13.23 33.58
N HIS A 64 6.18 -14.05 33.09
CA HIS A 64 5.43 -15.01 33.90
C HIS A 64 6.21 -16.31 33.98
#